data_AF-A0A3N5MQS7-F1
#
_entry.id   AF-A0A3N5MQS7-F1
#
_cell.length_a   1.000
_cell.length_b   1.000
_cell.length_c   1.000
_cell.angle_alpha   90.00
_cell.angle_beta   90.00
_cell.angle_gamma   90.00
#
_symmetry.space_group_name_H-M   'P 1'
#
loop_
_entity.id
_entity.type
_entity.pdbx_description
1 polymer ?
#
loop_
_entity_poly.entity_id
_entity_poly.type
_entity_poly.pdbx_seq_one_letter_code
_entity_poly.pdbx_strand_id
1 'polypeptide(L)' 'MSQVGVRMSRQSVWQVLRQRGRAANIPVMISPRLLRHTAALRLARAGRSLSEIQSFLGHSNPLSTQALLHRLENLSEAA' A
#
# COMPACT_ATOMS: atom_id res chain seq x y z
N MET A 1 9.82 -5.56 -14.13
CA MET A 1 10.86 -6.57 -14.43
C MET A 1 12.21 -5.87 -14.40
N SER A 2 13.30 -6.55 -14.04
CA SER A 2 14.64 -5.93 -14.15
C SER A 2 14.99 -5.71 -15.61
N GLN A 3 16.00 -4.87 -15.90
CA GLN A 3 16.42 -4.58 -17.28
C GLN A 3 16.89 -5.83 -18.06
N VAL A 4 17.21 -6.92 -17.36
CA VAL A 4 17.60 -8.23 -17.92
C VAL A 4 16.44 -9.24 -17.95
N GLY A 5 15.20 -8.79 -17.76
CA GLY A 5 14.00 -9.64 -17.85
C GLY A 5 13.74 -10.55 -16.65
N VAL A 6 14.56 -10.48 -15.60
CA VAL A 6 14.38 -11.27 -14.37
C VAL A 6 13.52 -10.55 -13.33
N ARG A 7 13.11 -11.28 -12.28
CA ARG A 7 12.40 -10.68 -11.14
C ARG A 7 13.23 -9.54 -10.56
N MET A 8 12.56 -8.41 -10.29
CA MET A 8 13.22 -7.27 -9.67
C MET A 8 13.68 -7.65 -8.25
N SER A 9 14.91 -7.29 -7.91
CA SER A 9 15.36 -7.39 -6.52
C SER A 9 14.55 -6.41 -5.67
N ARG A 10 14.35 -6.74 -4.39
CA ARG A 10 13.71 -5.83 -3.44
C ARG A 10 14.37 -4.45 -3.48
N GLN A 11 15.70 -4.39 -3.48
CA GLN A 11 16.46 -3.14 -3.50
C GLN A 11 16.18 -2.30 -4.76
N SER A 12 16.08 -2.92 -5.94
CA SER A 12 15.73 -2.21 -7.17
C SER A 12 14.34 -1.58 -7.12
N VAL A 13 13.36 -2.27 -6.52
CA VAL A 13 12.02 -1.73 -6.28
C VAL A 13 12.09 -0.51 -5.37
N TRP A 14 12.86 -0.58 -4.27
CA TRP A 14 13.06 0.56 -3.37
C TRP A 14 13.68 1.77 -4.07
N GLN A 15 14.67 1.57 -4.93
CA GLN A 15 15.29 2.65 -5.69
C GLN A 15 14.31 3.32 -6.65
N VAL A 16 13.55 2.52 -7.40
CA VAL A 16 12.50 3.04 -8.30
C VAL A 16 11.48 3.86 -7.52
N LEU A 17 10.96 3.35 -6.41
CA LEU A 17 9.97 4.06 -5.60
C LEU A 17 10.51 5.39 -5.05
N ARG A 18 11.76 5.42 -4.60
CA ARG A 18 12.39 6.65 -4.12
C ARG A 18 12.55 7.68 -5.23
N GLN A 19 13.01 7.25 -6.40
CA GLN A 19 13.18 8.13 -7.56
C GLN A 19 11.83 8.72 -8.00
N ARG A 20 10.79 7.88 -8.08
CA ARG A 20 9.44 8.32 -8.45
C ARG A 20 8.83 9.25 -7.40
N GLY A 21 9.04 8.97 -6.11
CA GLY A 21 8.55 9.84 -5.04
C GLY A 21 9.17 11.23 -5.04
N ARG A 22 10.48 11.30 -5.30
CA ARG A 22 11.18 12.58 -5.50
C ARG A 22 10.66 13.33 -6.71
N ALA A 23 10.49 12.66 -7.85
CA ALA A 23 9.96 13.27 -9.07
C ALA A 23 8.52 13.79 -8.90
N ALA A 24 7.73 13.15 -8.03
CA ALA A 24 6.37 13.57 -7.71
C ALA A 24 6.29 14.60 -6.55
N ASN A 25 7.41 15.10 -6.04
CA ASN A 25 7.47 16.02 -4.89
C ASN A 25 6.72 15.53 -3.64
N ILE A 26 6.73 14.21 -3.41
CA ILE A 26 6.07 13.63 -2.24
C ILE A 26 7.00 13.82 -1.02
N PRO A 27 6.56 14.52 0.04
CA PRO A 27 7.42 14.91 1.16
C PRO A 27 7.79 13.74 2.07
N VAL A 28 7.14 12.58 1.90
CA VAL A 28 7.36 11.37 2.69
C VAL A 28 8.11 10.31 1.89
N MET A 29 8.89 9.47 2.59
CA MET A 29 9.57 8.35 1.94
C MET A 29 8.56 7.30 1.44
N ILE A 30 8.48 7.15 0.11
CA ILE A 30 7.64 6.12 -0.50
C ILE A 30 8.28 4.75 -0.32
N SER A 31 7.50 3.81 0.22
CA SER A 31 7.88 2.41 0.37
C SER A 31 6.79 1.49 -0.20
N PRO A 32 7.11 0.23 -0.53
CA PRO A 32 6.11 -0.72 -1.02
C PRO A 32 4.95 -0.92 -0.03
N ARG A 33 5.25 -0.93 1.27
CA ARG A 33 4.24 -1.05 2.34
C ARG A 33 3.33 0.18 2.40
N LEU A 34 3.90 1.39 2.30
CA LEU A 34 3.12 2.62 2.29
C LEU A 34 2.14 2.64 1.12
N LEU A 35 2.60 2.33 -0.09
CA LEU A 35 1.74 2.26 -1.27
C LEU A 35 0.60 1.24 -1.11
N ARG A 36 0.91 0.07 -0.55
CA ARG A 36 -0.07 -0.98 -0.28
C ARG A 36 -1.14 -0.53 0.73
N HIS A 37 -0.74 0.16 1.80
CA HIS A 37 -1.67 0.71 2.77
C HIS A 37 -2.52 1.83 2.18
N THR A 38 -1.94 2.74 1.39
CA THR A 38 -2.69 3.81 0.72
C THR A 38 -3.71 3.25 -0.26
N ALA A 39 -3.39 2.20 -1.00
CA ALA A 39 -4.34 1.53 -1.88
C ALA A 39 -5.49 0.87 -1.10
N ALA A 40 -5.19 0.15 -0.01
CA ALA A 40 -6.20 -0.45 0.87
C ALA A 40 -7.12 0.62 1.49
N LEU A 41 -6.54 1.71 1.98
CA LEU A 41 -7.26 2.86 2.51
C LEU A 41 -8.20 3.47 1.47
N ARG A 42 -7.72 3.67 0.24
CA ARG A 42 -8.53 4.25 -0.84
C ARG A 42 -9.73 3.37 -1.18
N LEU A 43 -9.57 2.04 -1.15
CA LEU A 43 -10.66 1.10 -1.35
C LEU A 43 -11.65 1.11 -0.18
N ALA A 44 -11.16 1.12 1.07
CA ALA A 44 -12.00 1.21 2.26
C ALA A 44 -12.85 2.48 2.25
N ARG A 45 -12.24 3.64 1.96
CA ARG A 45 -12.95 4.93 1.83
C ARG A 45 -13.98 4.95 0.70
N ALA A 46 -13.79 4.12 -0.32
CA ALA A 46 -14.76 3.96 -1.41
C ALA A 46 -15.89 2.97 -1.05
N GLY A 47 -16.00 2.54 0.22
CA GLY A 47 -17.04 1.63 0.69
C GLY A 47 -16.86 0.18 0.24
N ARG A 48 -15.64 -0.21 -0.18
CA ARG A 48 -15.37 -1.58 -0.61
C ARG A 48 -15.33 -2.53 0.58
N SER A 49 -15.90 -3.71 0.39
CA SER A 49 -15.93 -4.75 1.42
C SER A 49 -14.52 -5.25 1.77
N LEU A 50 -14.37 -5.82 2.97
CA LEU A 50 -13.11 -6.42 3.41
C LEU A 50 -12.60 -7.48 2.43
N SER A 51 -13.50 -8.30 1.86
CA SER A 51 -13.17 -9.35 0.91
C SER A 51 -12.63 -8.79 -0.41
N GLU A 52 -13.22 -7.71 -0.94
CA GLU A 52 -12.70 -7.01 -2.13
C GLU A 52 -11.30 -6.44 -1.88
N ILE A 53 -11.08 -5.83 -0.71
CA ILE A 53 -9.78 -5.28 -0.32
C ILE A 53 -8.74 -6.39 -0.17
N GLN A 54 -9.10 -7.51 0.45
CA GLN A 54 -8.23 -8.67 0.62
C GLN A 54 -7.84 -9.30 -0.72
N SER A 55 -8.81 -9.47 -1.63
CA SER A 55 -8.58 -9.99 -2.98
C SER A 55 -7.63 -9.07 -3.77
N PHE A 56 -7.86 -7.75 -3.72
CA PHE A 56 -6.98 -6.77 -4.35
C PHE A 56 -5.54 -6.82 -3.81
N LEU A 57 -5.40 -7.00 -2.50
CA LEU A 57 -4.09 -7.10 -1.88
C LEU A 57 -3.42 -8.44 -2.21
N GLY A 58 -4.17 -9.51 -2.42
CA GLY A 58 -3.61 -10.85 -2.62
C GLY A 58 -3.09 -11.47 -1.32
N HIS A 59 -3.65 -11.08 -0.18
CA HIS A 59 -3.35 -11.71 1.11
C HIS A 59 -4.33 -12.85 1.39
N SER A 60 -3.83 -14.05 1.66
CA SER A 60 -4.59 -15.10 2.36
C SER A 60 -4.72 -14.84 3.87
N ASN A 61 -3.91 -13.93 4.43
CA ASN A 61 -3.92 -13.61 5.87
C ASN A 61 -4.65 -12.27 6.18
N PRO A 62 -5.80 -12.31 6.87
CA PRO A 62 -6.65 -11.15 7.13
C PRO A 62 -6.11 -10.15 8.16
N LEU A 63 -5.15 -10.55 9.01
CA LEU A 63 -4.72 -9.77 10.18
C LEU A 63 -4.17 -8.37 9.85
N SER A 64 -3.39 -8.28 8.76
CA SER A 64 -2.78 -7.00 8.34
C SER A 64 -3.79 -6.01 7.76
N THR A 65 -4.87 -6.51 7.15
CA THR A 65 -5.96 -5.68 6.62
C THR A 65 -6.88 -5.24 7.75
N GLN A 66 -7.22 -6.14 8.69
CA GLN A 66 -8.03 -5.81 9.87
C GLN A 66 -7.37 -4.75 10.76
N ALA A 67 -6.07 -4.88 11.06
CA ALA A 67 -5.35 -3.88 11.85
C ALA A 67 -5.31 -2.50 11.17
N LEU A 68 -5.25 -2.46 9.83
CA LEU A 68 -5.36 -1.20 9.09
C LEU A 68 -6.76 -0.61 9.18
N LEU A 69 -7.81 -1.41 8.95
CA LEU A 69 -9.20 -0.93 9.03
C LEU A 69 -9.54 -0.42 10.43
N HIS A 70 -9.16 -1.16 11.48
CA HIS A 70 -9.38 -0.74 12.86
C HIS A 70 -8.70 0.61 13.17
N ARG A 71 -7.48 0.84 12.64
CA ARG A 71 -6.82 2.15 12.77
C ARG A 71 -7.60 3.27 12.07
N LEU A 72 -8.32 2.98 11.00
CA LEU A 72 -9.12 3.97 10.27
C LEU A 72 -10.41 4.32 11.00
N GLU A 73 -11.09 3.34 11.58
CA GLU A 73 -12.25 3.56 12.45
C GLU A 73 -11.88 4.53 13.59
N ASN A 74 -10.76 4.26 14.27
CA ASN A 74 -10.25 5.12 15.35
C ASN A 74 -9.87 6.54 14.88
N LEU A 75 -9.52 6.73 13.61
CA LEU A 75 -9.22 8.06 13.04
C LEU A 75 -10.48 8.81 12.60
N SER A 76 -11.55 8.10 12.21
CA SER A 76 -12.83 8.74 11.89
C SER A 76 -13.62 9.15 13.13
N GLU A 77 -13.46 8.44 14.25
CA GLU A 77 -14.09 8.80 15.52
C GLU A 77 -13.39 9.97 16.24
N ALA A 78 -12.14 10.27 15.86
CA ALA A 78 -11.33 11.33 16.46
C ALA A 78 -11.39 12.67 15.70
N ALA A 79 -12.25 12.79 14.68
CA ALA A 79 -12.40 13.97 13.81
C ALA A 79 -13.83 14.52 13.87
#